data_AF-A0A6G4QTQ2-F1
#
_entry.id   AF-A0A6G4QTQ2-F1
#
_cell.length_a   1.000
_cell.length_b   1.000
_cell.length_c   1.000
_cell.angle_alpha   90.00
_cell.angle_beta   90.00
_cell.angle_gamma   90.00
#
_symmetry.space_group_name_H-M   'P 1'
#
loop_
_entity.id
_entity.type
_entity.pdbx_description
1 polymer ?
#
loop_
_entity_poly.entity_id
_entity_poly.type
_entity_poly.pdbx_seq_one_letter_code
_entity_poly.pdbx_strand_id
1 'polypeptide(L)'
;MLRSMAAACAAICLAVTVSGCAAPSAWRPEGLRNTARNLLAPKKPVFYFDRVSPDPYEAVKVYVDSRGDLYPEDRPGVAGGLPRAFVPSGYRPNWWSLRTLMNDRSTRSPQPAVGTLLCGRVARGSTAERMCEAAPDYSRWKSLQAELWRDKARSVVAGADDDTVFVVLLHGFNVARGDADYAYAKASLSAASRRPGTLRFIEVHWDGGDTTSAWNRAQYSGQFVGLGVRQLLSEIRAADPKGAARPIRIVTHSSGAFVAGGLLGDSRLPNGTFWRTFSGSCAGRPASLDAAIKDRMPECADNVWARLQLAQQVEPGGPPLIPPPAYDDIRILMLAAATPAQTFTGGGPPKAAGLMAPNVQLFVSVNRSDEAINKSGFGPTTPFTSDTTLGALKDDYCSLQRNLDQRRSQNPADKHRAYGFEFTREDPIPRGWWRRPTGEGKAWMAARASEDERQAHSLPLYLDQAAFDRYDVLNLFMNYSGADDPAFLARLKANTTRLPCDGDAE
;
A
#
# COMPACT_ATOMS: atom_id res chain seq x y z
N MET A 1 26.53 17.28 -10.60
CA MET A 1 25.23 17.92 -10.32
C MET A 1 24.85 18.96 -11.38
N LEU A 2 25.64 20.02 -11.59
CA LEU A 2 25.38 21.05 -12.63
C LEU A 2 25.31 20.50 -14.07
N ARG A 3 26.19 19.55 -14.45
CA ARG A 3 26.16 18.90 -15.76
C ARG A 3 24.91 18.02 -15.99
N SER A 4 24.41 17.38 -14.92
CA SER A 4 23.18 16.57 -14.97
C SER A 4 21.92 17.45 -15.09
N MET A 5 21.92 18.64 -14.48
CA MET A 5 20.87 19.64 -14.69
C MET A 5 20.83 20.15 -16.13
N ALA A 6 22.00 20.45 -16.72
CA ALA A 6 22.07 20.92 -18.10
C ALA A 6 21.53 19.86 -19.09
N ALA A 7 21.88 18.58 -18.89
CA ALA A 7 21.40 17.49 -19.73
C ALA A 7 19.88 17.24 -19.58
N ALA A 8 19.35 17.30 -18.36
CA ALA A 8 17.90 17.17 -18.13
C ALA A 8 17.13 18.34 -18.75
N CYS A 9 17.60 19.57 -18.56
CA CYS A 9 16.99 20.75 -19.20
C CYS A 9 17.08 20.66 -20.73
N ALA A 10 18.19 20.20 -21.30
CA ALA A 10 18.35 20.06 -22.75
C ALA A 10 17.43 18.98 -23.34
N ALA A 11 17.30 17.83 -22.69
CA ALA A 11 16.38 16.76 -23.12
C ALA A 11 14.91 17.20 -23.04
N ILE A 12 14.56 17.97 -22.00
CA ILE A 12 13.23 18.55 -21.83
C ILE A 12 12.96 19.61 -22.91
N CYS A 13 13.92 20.49 -23.21
CA CYS A 13 13.80 21.48 -24.28
C CYS A 13 13.67 20.82 -25.67
N LEU A 14 14.39 19.71 -25.92
CA LEU A 14 14.33 18.98 -27.18
C LEU A 14 12.98 18.27 -27.36
N ALA A 15 12.39 17.74 -26.29
CA ALA A 15 11.05 17.17 -26.32
C ALA A 15 9.98 18.23 -26.63
N VAL A 16 10.17 19.48 -26.17
CA VAL A 16 9.28 20.62 -26.45
C VAL A 16 9.38 21.09 -27.91
N THR A 17 10.59 21.14 -28.48
CA THR A 17 10.76 21.60 -29.87
C THR A 17 10.25 20.59 -30.89
N VAL A 18 10.34 19.30 -30.61
CA VAL A 18 9.86 18.24 -31.53
C VAL A 18 8.34 18.07 -31.48
N SER A 19 7.67 18.43 -30.38
CA SER A 19 6.24 18.14 -30.18
C SER A 19 5.28 19.22 -30.69
N GLY A 20 5.75 20.39 -31.16
CA GLY A 20 4.95 21.36 -31.93
C GLY A 20 3.71 21.95 -31.23
N CYS A 21 3.46 21.61 -29.97
CA CYS A 21 2.30 22.08 -29.21
C CYS A 21 2.67 23.28 -28.35
N ALA A 22 1.73 24.24 -28.22
CA ALA A 22 1.84 25.37 -27.30
C ALA A 22 2.28 24.87 -25.92
N ALA A 23 3.36 25.44 -25.39
CA ALA A 23 3.93 25.02 -24.11
C ALA A 23 2.82 24.99 -23.05
N PRO A 24 2.59 23.85 -22.38
CA PRO A 24 1.63 23.78 -21.30
C PRO A 24 2.00 24.86 -20.30
N SER A 25 1.06 25.68 -19.95
CA SER A 25 1.20 26.86 -19.10
C SER A 25 1.59 26.54 -17.64
N ALA A 26 1.64 25.24 -17.28
CA ALA A 26 2.39 24.71 -16.15
C ALA A 26 3.91 24.99 -16.21
N TRP A 27 4.42 25.47 -17.36
CA TRP A 27 5.82 25.76 -17.63
C TRP A 27 6.18 27.24 -17.45
N ARG A 28 5.30 28.03 -16.83
CA ARG A 28 5.67 29.38 -16.37
C ARG A 28 6.85 29.29 -15.39
N PRO A 29 7.77 30.27 -15.38
CA PRO A 29 8.96 30.24 -14.53
C PRO A 29 8.66 29.97 -13.05
N GLU A 30 7.52 30.44 -12.53
CA GLU A 30 7.10 30.20 -11.14
C GLU A 30 6.62 28.76 -10.89
N GLY A 31 5.89 28.14 -11.84
CA GLY A 31 5.50 26.74 -11.78
C GLY A 31 6.71 25.81 -11.86
N LEU A 32 7.65 26.12 -12.75
CA LEU A 32 8.94 25.42 -12.84
C LEU A 32 9.81 25.66 -11.60
N ARG A 33 9.81 26.87 -11.03
CA ARG A 33 10.58 27.20 -9.82
C ARG A 33 9.99 26.53 -8.57
N ASN A 34 8.66 26.43 -8.44
CA ASN A 34 8.00 25.71 -7.35
C ASN A 34 8.15 24.19 -7.51
N THR A 35 7.99 23.67 -8.73
CA THR A 35 8.28 22.26 -9.03
C THR A 35 9.74 21.94 -8.76
N ALA A 36 10.68 22.75 -9.24
CA ALA A 36 12.10 22.59 -8.93
C ALA A 36 12.36 22.71 -7.42
N ARG A 37 11.78 23.69 -6.71
CA ARG A 37 11.96 23.82 -5.26
C ARG A 37 11.41 22.61 -4.51
N ASN A 38 10.26 22.06 -4.89
CA ASN A 38 9.68 20.87 -4.27
C ASN A 38 10.44 19.58 -4.65
N LEU A 39 11.02 19.53 -5.86
CA LEU A 39 11.92 18.45 -6.28
C LEU A 39 13.31 18.54 -5.62
N LEU A 40 13.76 19.75 -5.27
CA LEU A 40 15.09 20.04 -4.70
C LEU A 40 15.08 20.16 -3.17
N ALA A 41 13.93 20.42 -2.55
CA ALA A 41 13.79 20.34 -1.11
C ALA A 41 14.10 18.89 -0.70
N PRO A 42 15.03 18.66 0.24
CA PRO A 42 15.36 17.32 0.68
C PRO A 42 14.12 16.76 1.40
N LYS A 43 13.30 16.00 0.66
CA LYS A 43 12.21 15.23 1.24
C LYS A 43 12.84 14.19 2.16
N LYS A 44 12.46 14.26 3.44
CA LYS A 44 13.00 13.36 4.46
C LYS A 44 12.14 12.09 4.43
N PRO A 45 12.75 10.89 4.39
CA PRO A 45 11.96 9.69 4.63
C PRO A 45 11.28 9.82 6.00
N VAL A 46 9.98 9.57 6.04
CA VAL A 46 9.24 9.38 7.27
C VAL A 46 9.34 7.91 7.61
N PHE A 47 9.91 7.61 8.76
CA PHE A 47 9.83 6.29 9.37
C PHE A 47 8.84 6.40 10.53
N TYR A 48 7.90 5.47 10.65
CA TYR A 48 6.80 5.55 11.62
C TYR A 48 7.19 5.24 13.08
N PHE A 49 8.42 5.54 13.49
CA PHE A 49 8.80 5.45 14.90
C PHE A 49 7.94 6.36 15.78
N ASP A 50 7.32 7.37 15.18
CA ASP A 50 6.55 8.41 15.82
C ASP A 50 5.07 8.01 15.79
N ARG A 51 4.54 7.44 16.88
CA ARG A 51 3.24 7.80 17.50
C ARG A 51 2.51 6.62 18.13
N VAL A 52 2.06 6.84 19.35
CA VAL A 52 0.84 6.23 19.89
C VAL A 52 -0.09 7.39 20.18
N SER A 53 -0.96 7.74 19.23
CA SER A 53 -2.12 8.56 19.58
C SER A 53 -3.11 7.66 20.32
N PRO A 54 -3.72 8.09 21.43
CA PRO A 54 -4.87 7.40 21.96
C PRO A 54 -5.91 7.28 20.85
N ASP A 55 -6.41 6.05 20.68
CA ASP A 55 -7.38 5.71 19.66
C ASP A 55 -8.69 5.34 20.34
N PRO A 56 -9.80 6.08 20.11
CA PRO A 56 -11.08 5.78 20.73
C PRO A 56 -11.65 4.42 20.31
N TYR A 57 -11.13 3.81 19.23
CA TYR A 57 -11.54 2.50 18.74
C TYR A 57 -10.62 1.37 19.19
N GLU A 58 -9.63 1.65 20.04
CA GLU A 58 -8.63 0.68 20.52
C GLU A 58 -7.98 -0.13 19.37
N ALA A 59 -7.79 0.49 18.19
CA ALA A 59 -7.30 -0.23 17.03
C ALA A 59 -5.87 -0.75 17.25
N VAL A 60 -5.62 -1.95 16.73
CA VAL A 60 -4.28 -2.51 16.72
C VAL A 60 -3.52 -1.90 15.56
N LYS A 61 -2.55 -1.04 15.88
CA LYS A 61 -1.68 -0.43 14.87
C LYS A 61 -0.51 -1.36 14.56
N VAL A 62 -0.16 -1.45 13.29
CA VAL A 62 1.04 -2.13 12.81
C VAL A 62 1.82 -1.18 11.92
N TYR A 63 3.10 -1.03 12.22
CA TYR A 63 4.02 -0.23 11.44
C TYR A 63 4.93 -1.16 10.66
N VAL A 64 4.94 -1.02 9.35
CA VAL A 64 5.59 -1.97 8.44
C VAL A 64 6.56 -1.21 7.53
N ASP A 65 7.81 -1.65 7.46
CA ASP A 65 8.77 -1.03 6.56
C ASP A 65 8.51 -1.41 5.10
N SER A 66 9.31 -0.84 4.19
CA SER A 66 9.11 -1.07 2.75
C SER A 66 9.47 -2.50 2.29
N ARG A 67 9.90 -3.37 3.21
CA ARG A 67 10.18 -4.81 3.01
C ARG A 67 9.23 -5.74 3.73
N GLY A 68 8.19 -5.21 4.38
CA GLY A 68 7.27 -6.05 5.14
C GLY A 68 7.79 -6.44 6.52
N ASP A 69 8.87 -5.83 7.01
CA ASP A 69 9.35 -6.03 8.38
C ASP A 69 8.54 -5.14 9.34
N LEU A 70 8.05 -5.73 10.43
CA LEU A 70 7.34 -5.01 11.49
C LEU A 70 8.35 -4.20 12.31
N TYR A 71 8.03 -2.93 12.58
CA TYR A 71 8.79 -2.13 13.52
C TYR A 71 8.58 -2.67 14.95
N PRO A 72 9.64 -2.86 15.75
CA PRO A 72 9.50 -3.27 17.13
C PRO A 72 8.87 -2.14 17.93
N GLU A 73 7.64 -2.36 18.38
CA GLU A 73 6.95 -1.48 19.31
C GLU A 73 7.25 -1.89 20.75
N ASP A 74 7.28 -0.91 21.65
CA ASP A 74 7.26 -1.20 23.08
C ASP A 74 5.87 -1.58 23.55
N ARG A 75 5.84 -2.37 24.61
CA ARG A 75 4.64 -2.46 25.43
C ARG A 75 4.32 -1.07 26.02
N PRO A 76 3.04 -0.68 26.09
CA PRO A 76 2.65 0.55 26.77
C PRO A 76 3.31 0.66 28.15
N GLY A 77 4.01 1.77 28.40
CA GLY A 77 4.67 2.03 29.69
C GLY A 77 6.11 1.54 29.83
N VAL A 78 6.68 0.84 28.85
CA VAL A 78 8.12 0.51 28.83
C VAL A 78 8.83 1.46 27.88
N ALA A 79 9.77 2.26 28.39
CA ALA A 79 10.63 3.09 27.55
C ALA A 79 11.75 2.20 26.96
N GLY A 80 11.59 1.67 25.74
CA GLY A 80 12.61 0.78 25.17
C GLY A 80 12.68 0.59 23.66
N GLY A 81 11.84 1.29 22.91
CA GLY A 81 11.56 1.04 21.52
C GLY A 81 12.44 1.90 20.65
N LEU A 82 12.15 1.90 19.36
CA LEU A 82 12.87 2.77 18.45
C LEU A 82 12.53 4.24 18.75
N PRO A 83 13.52 5.14 18.59
CA PRO A 83 13.35 6.55 18.92
C PRO A 83 12.20 7.15 18.12
N ARG A 84 11.22 7.75 18.83
CA ARG A 84 10.00 8.29 18.24
C ARG A 84 10.22 9.12 16.98
N ALA A 85 11.26 9.95 16.95
CA ALA A 85 11.69 10.60 15.73
C ALA A 85 13.10 10.15 15.39
N PHE A 86 13.26 9.57 14.20
CA PHE A 86 14.58 9.27 13.63
C PHE A 86 14.68 9.83 12.23
N VAL A 87 15.47 10.90 12.10
CA VAL A 87 15.80 11.51 10.82
C VAL A 87 17.30 11.34 10.64
N PRO A 88 17.76 10.31 9.92
CA PRO A 88 19.19 10.13 9.73
C PRO A 88 19.73 11.28 8.87
N SER A 89 20.74 11.98 9.38
CA SER A 89 21.51 12.93 8.59
C SER A 89 22.35 12.17 7.56
N GLY A 90 22.34 12.60 6.31
CA GLY A 90 23.10 11.92 5.24
C GLY A 90 22.38 10.73 4.59
N TYR A 91 21.05 10.80 4.49
CA TYR A 91 20.21 9.78 3.85
C TYR A 91 20.82 9.22 2.56
N ARG A 92 20.98 7.90 2.51
CA ARG A 92 21.24 7.20 1.26
C ARG A 92 19.90 6.90 0.59
N PRO A 93 19.75 7.17 -0.72
CA PRO A 93 18.56 6.78 -1.48
C PRO A 93 18.21 5.29 -1.40
N ASN A 94 19.14 4.48 -0.88
CA ASN A 94 19.16 3.01 -0.88
C ASN A 94 18.74 2.39 0.47
N TRP A 95 18.49 3.18 1.51
CA TRP A 95 18.00 2.63 2.79
C TRP A 95 16.51 2.29 2.65
N TRP A 96 16.24 1.03 2.33
CA TRP A 96 14.89 0.54 1.99
C TRP A 96 14.30 -0.33 3.09
N SER A 97 15.03 -0.61 4.17
CA SER A 97 14.51 -1.45 5.24
C SER A 97 15.02 -1.04 6.61
N LEU A 98 14.21 -1.32 7.61
CA LEU A 98 14.54 -1.24 9.02
C LEU A 98 15.80 -2.05 9.32
N ARG A 99 15.91 -3.27 8.77
CA ARG A 99 17.10 -4.11 8.94
C ARG A 99 18.37 -3.43 8.42
N THR A 100 18.29 -2.81 7.23
CA THR A 100 19.44 -2.09 6.65
C THR A 100 19.84 -0.90 7.52
N LEU A 101 18.88 -0.17 8.09
CA LEU A 101 19.16 0.93 9.01
C LEU A 101 19.84 0.45 10.28
N MET A 102 19.33 -0.62 10.91
CA MET A 102 19.90 -1.20 12.12
C MET A 102 21.28 -1.84 11.88
N ASN A 103 21.51 -2.37 10.69
CA ASN A 103 22.77 -3.00 10.31
C ASN A 103 23.82 -2.01 9.79
N ASP A 104 23.49 -0.72 9.59
CA ASP A 104 24.45 0.24 9.04
C ASP A 104 25.59 0.52 10.03
N ARG A 105 26.80 0.10 9.64
CA ARG A 105 28.06 0.36 10.35
C ARG A 105 28.91 1.43 9.65
N SER A 106 28.44 2.03 8.56
CA SER A 106 29.25 2.95 7.77
C SER A 106 29.43 4.29 8.49
N THR A 107 30.59 4.51 9.09
CA THR A 107 30.96 5.83 9.63
C THR A 107 31.35 6.74 8.48
N ARG A 108 30.68 7.88 8.33
CA ARG A 108 31.13 8.96 7.43
C ARG A 108 31.56 10.11 8.30
N SER A 109 32.86 10.30 8.48
CA SER A 109 33.41 11.45 9.19
C SER A 109 32.72 12.74 8.71
N PRO A 110 32.14 13.56 9.60
CA PRO A 110 32.18 13.50 11.07
C PRO A 110 31.00 12.77 11.76
N GLN A 111 30.07 12.17 11.03
CA GLN A 111 28.85 11.58 11.58
C GLN A 111 29.01 10.08 11.92
N PRO A 112 28.48 9.64 13.08
CA PRO A 112 28.39 8.22 13.41
C PRO A 112 27.49 7.48 12.41
N ALA A 113 27.70 6.17 12.30
CA ALA A 113 26.86 5.31 11.47
C ALA A 113 25.39 5.37 11.92
N VAL A 114 24.46 5.21 10.98
CA VAL A 114 23.01 5.30 11.26
C VAL A 114 22.56 4.20 12.21
N GLY A 115 23.09 2.99 12.05
CA GLY A 115 22.84 1.89 12.98
C GLY A 115 23.29 2.22 14.40
N THR A 116 24.43 2.89 14.57
CA THR A 116 24.89 3.35 15.89
C THR A 116 23.96 4.40 16.49
N LEU A 117 23.45 5.35 15.69
CA LEU A 117 22.51 6.36 16.16
C LEU A 117 21.15 5.76 16.55
N LEU A 118 20.67 4.78 15.78
CA LEU A 118 19.39 4.12 16.00
C LEU A 118 19.48 3.14 17.17
N CYS A 119 20.41 2.19 17.10
CA CYS A 119 20.58 1.11 18.06
C CYS A 119 21.35 1.52 19.33
N GLY A 120 22.08 2.65 19.34
CA GLY A 120 22.74 3.14 20.55
C GLY A 120 21.78 3.76 21.57
N ARG A 121 20.50 3.94 21.21
CA ARG A 121 19.48 4.60 22.03
C ARG A 121 18.34 3.67 22.48
N VAL A 122 18.35 2.42 22.04
CA VAL A 122 17.32 1.43 22.44
C VAL A 122 17.59 0.98 23.88
N ALA A 123 16.54 0.68 24.64
CA ALA A 123 16.73 0.22 26.02
C ALA A 123 17.17 -1.24 26.07
N ARG A 124 17.98 -1.57 27.08
CA ARG A 124 18.43 -2.94 27.33
C ARG A 124 17.26 -3.88 27.61
N GLY A 125 17.33 -5.09 27.07
CA GLY A 125 16.32 -6.13 27.14
C GLY A 125 15.10 -5.90 26.25
N SER A 126 15.04 -4.79 25.51
CA SER A 126 13.89 -4.51 24.65
C SER A 126 13.88 -5.36 23.38
N THR A 127 12.71 -5.49 22.77
CA THR A 127 12.61 -6.10 21.45
C THR A 127 13.42 -5.33 20.40
N ALA A 128 13.50 -4.00 20.50
CA ALA A 128 14.31 -3.19 19.61
C ALA A 128 15.82 -3.49 19.74
N GLU A 129 16.33 -3.74 20.96
CA GLU A 129 17.71 -4.20 21.17
C GLU A 129 17.95 -5.57 20.53
N ARG A 130 17.09 -6.56 20.80
CA ARG A 130 17.18 -7.90 20.19
C ARG A 130 17.19 -7.83 18.66
N MET A 131 16.39 -6.94 18.09
CA MET A 131 16.34 -6.69 16.64
C MET A 131 17.63 -6.04 16.12
N CYS A 132 18.16 -5.05 16.83
CA CYS A 132 19.45 -4.43 16.51
C CYS A 132 20.62 -5.43 16.54
N GLU A 133 20.65 -6.34 17.52
CA GLU A 133 21.62 -7.42 17.59
C GLU A 133 21.46 -8.43 16.46
N ALA A 134 20.22 -8.71 16.06
CA ALA A 134 19.89 -9.65 15.00
C ALA A 134 20.05 -9.07 13.60
N ALA A 135 20.11 -7.74 13.42
CA ALA A 135 20.18 -7.12 12.09
C ALA A 135 21.30 -7.68 11.17
N PRO A 136 22.51 -8.02 11.67
CA PRO A 136 23.54 -8.71 10.90
C PRO A 136 23.24 -10.20 10.60
N ASP A 137 22.51 -10.88 11.49
CA ASP A 137 22.12 -12.30 11.36
C ASP A 137 20.69 -12.42 10.84
N TYR A 138 20.59 -12.68 9.55
CA TYR A 138 19.31 -12.76 8.86
C TYR A 138 18.36 -13.85 9.42
N SER A 139 18.86 -15.01 9.83
CA SER A 139 18.02 -16.09 10.37
C SER A 139 17.41 -15.69 11.71
N ARG A 140 18.24 -15.07 12.56
CA ARG A 140 17.81 -14.53 13.84
C ARG A 140 16.82 -13.38 13.65
N TRP A 141 17.06 -12.47 12.69
CA TRP A 141 16.15 -11.38 12.33
C TRP A 141 14.75 -11.91 11.97
N LYS A 142 14.68 -12.94 11.11
CA LYS A 142 13.40 -13.55 10.72
C LYS A 142 12.65 -14.19 11.87
N SER A 143 13.38 -14.88 12.73
CA SER A 143 12.78 -15.54 13.89
C SER A 143 12.14 -14.50 14.81
N LEU A 144 12.81 -13.37 15.05
CA LEU A 144 12.27 -12.25 15.82
C LEU A 144 11.11 -11.54 15.09
N GLN A 145 11.19 -11.35 13.77
CA GLN A 145 10.06 -10.82 12.99
C GLN A 145 8.82 -11.72 13.10
N ALA A 146 8.98 -13.04 13.04
CA ALA A 146 7.87 -13.97 13.23
C ALA A 146 7.30 -13.93 14.67
N GLU A 147 8.14 -13.75 15.69
CA GLU A 147 7.69 -13.48 17.06
C GLU A 147 6.86 -12.19 17.13
N LEU A 148 7.35 -11.10 16.55
CA LEU A 148 6.66 -9.81 16.48
C LEU A 148 5.28 -9.90 15.83
N TRP A 149 5.18 -10.57 14.68
CA TRP A 149 3.89 -10.78 14.00
C TRP A 149 2.92 -11.63 14.82
N ARG A 150 3.41 -12.69 15.48
CA ARG A 150 2.58 -13.52 16.39
C ARG A 150 2.07 -12.73 17.58
N ASP A 151 2.93 -11.93 18.20
CA ASP A 151 2.57 -11.10 19.35
C ASP A 151 1.49 -10.09 18.96
N LYS A 152 1.64 -9.47 17.79
CA LYS A 152 0.68 -8.53 17.25
C LYS A 152 -0.66 -9.19 16.91
N ALA A 153 -0.65 -10.39 16.32
CA ALA A 153 -1.85 -11.17 16.07
C ALA A 153 -2.62 -11.50 17.35
N ARG A 154 -1.91 -11.87 18.43
CA ARG A 154 -2.55 -12.10 19.75
C ARG A 154 -3.22 -10.83 20.28
N SER A 155 -2.61 -9.65 20.09
CA SER A 155 -3.24 -8.38 20.44
C SER A 155 -4.50 -8.08 19.64
N VAL A 156 -4.56 -8.48 18.36
CA VAL A 156 -5.77 -8.34 17.52
C VAL A 156 -6.91 -9.22 18.04
N VAL A 157 -6.60 -10.47 18.39
CA VAL A 157 -7.59 -11.46 18.87
C VAL A 157 -8.02 -11.18 20.32
N ALA A 158 -7.21 -10.45 21.09
CA ALA A 158 -7.53 -10.13 22.48
C ALA A 158 -8.89 -9.43 22.61
N GLY A 159 -9.82 -10.07 23.33
CA GLY A 159 -11.17 -9.58 23.55
C GLY A 159 -12.14 -9.79 22.39
N ALA A 160 -11.73 -10.46 21.29
CA ALA A 160 -12.63 -10.84 20.21
C ALA A 160 -13.64 -11.90 20.69
N ASP A 161 -14.92 -11.68 20.40
CA ASP A 161 -16.02 -12.61 20.64
C ASP A 161 -16.37 -13.40 19.37
N ASP A 162 -17.48 -14.15 19.39
CA ASP A 162 -17.93 -14.95 18.26
C ASP A 162 -18.39 -14.13 17.05
N ASP A 163 -18.83 -12.89 17.29
CA ASP A 163 -19.42 -11.99 16.31
C ASP A 163 -18.44 -10.95 15.76
N THR A 164 -17.22 -10.93 16.30
CA THR A 164 -16.19 -9.98 15.93
C THR A 164 -15.84 -10.06 14.44
N VAL A 165 -15.70 -8.90 13.81
CA VAL A 165 -15.22 -8.73 12.43
C VAL A 165 -13.90 -7.99 12.47
N PHE A 166 -12.84 -8.56 11.89
CA PHE A 166 -11.57 -7.86 11.79
C PHE A 166 -11.55 -6.96 10.56
N VAL A 167 -11.29 -5.68 10.78
CA VAL A 167 -11.30 -4.63 9.75
C VAL A 167 -9.88 -4.07 9.59
N VAL A 168 -9.20 -4.45 8.51
CA VAL A 168 -7.86 -3.98 8.15
C VAL A 168 -7.96 -2.69 7.34
N LEU A 169 -7.26 -1.64 7.77
CA LEU A 169 -7.21 -0.35 7.09
C LEU A 169 -5.80 -0.13 6.50
N LEU A 170 -5.72 -0.05 5.17
CA LEU A 170 -4.47 0.13 4.42
C LEU A 170 -4.45 1.50 3.74
N HIS A 171 -3.51 2.36 4.11
CA HIS A 171 -3.38 3.66 3.44
C HIS A 171 -2.64 3.54 2.09
N GLY A 172 -2.74 4.59 1.27
CA GLY A 172 -2.06 4.70 -0.03
C GLY A 172 -0.63 5.23 0.06
N PHE A 173 -0.10 5.76 -1.04
CA PHE A 173 1.26 6.28 -1.09
C PHE A 173 1.36 7.63 -0.38
N ASN A 174 2.57 7.98 0.10
CA ASN A 174 2.90 9.31 0.63
C ASN A 174 2.06 9.76 1.84
N VAL A 175 1.54 8.82 2.62
CA VAL A 175 0.81 9.13 3.86
C VAL A 175 1.79 9.09 5.02
N ALA A 176 2.37 10.22 5.40
CA ALA A 176 3.26 10.28 6.56
C ALA A 176 2.53 10.04 7.89
N ARG A 177 1.22 10.32 7.93
CA ARG A 177 0.37 10.27 9.12
C ARG A 177 -1.04 9.80 8.74
N GLY A 178 -1.31 8.50 8.87
CA GLY A 178 -2.60 7.92 8.53
C GLY A 178 -3.68 8.07 9.61
N ASP A 179 -3.33 8.50 10.83
CA ASP A 179 -4.23 8.46 11.99
C ASP A 179 -5.57 9.16 11.76
N ALA A 180 -5.57 10.35 11.16
CA ALA A 180 -6.79 11.12 10.91
C ALA A 180 -7.69 10.44 9.86
N ASP A 181 -7.09 9.95 8.77
CA ASP A 181 -7.81 9.26 7.71
C ASP A 181 -8.37 7.92 8.21
N TYR A 182 -7.62 7.21 9.07
CA TYR A 182 -8.11 6.00 9.73
C TYR A 182 -9.20 6.29 10.76
N ALA A 183 -9.09 7.33 11.57
CA ALA A 183 -10.14 7.73 12.49
C ALA A 183 -11.46 8.01 11.74
N TYR A 184 -11.36 8.73 10.62
CA TYR A 184 -12.49 8.97 9.74
C TYR A 184 -13.04 7.64 9.16
N ALA A 185 -12.17 6.77 8.63
CA ALA A 185 -12.59 5.48 8.07
C ALA A 185 -13.30 4.58 9.10
N LYS A 186 -12.81 4.52 10.33
CA LYS A 186 -13.43 3.77 11.42
C LYS A 186 -14.81 4.31 11.76
N ALA A 187 -14.97 5.64 11.81
CA ALA A 187 -16.26 6.27 12.04
C ALA A 187 -17.26 5.91 10.94
N SER A 188 -16.89 6.03 9.67
CA SER A 188 -17.76 5.73 8.52
C SER A 188 -18.13 4.24 8.45
N LEU A 189 -17.18 3.33 8.71
CA LEU A 189 -17.43 1.89 8.73
C LEU A 189 -18.29 1.46 9.92
N SER A 190 -18.09 2.08 11.08
CA SER A 190 -18.92 1.85 12.27
C SER A 190 -20.35 2.32 12.02
N ALA A 191 -20.53 3.52 11.44
CA ALA A 191 -21.85 4.05 11.10
C ALA A 191 -22.58 3.19 10.06
N ALA A 192 -21.86 2.59 9.12
CA ALA A 192 -22.43 1.71 8.10
C ALA A 192 -22.74 0.29 8.63
N SER A 193 -22.09 -0.15 9.72
CA SER A 193 -22.28 -1.49 10.29
C SER A 193 -23.55 -1.58 11.12
N ARG A 194 -24.30 -2.68 10.97
CA ARG A 194 -25.43 -3.02 11.86
C ARG A 194 -24.98 -3.40 13.28
N ARG A 195 -23.70 -3.76 13.45
CA ARG A 195 -23.10 -4.19 14.72
C ARG A 195 -21.76 -3.46 14.93
N PRO A 196 -21.76 -2.14 15.16
CA PRO A 196 -20.52 -1.37 15.27
C PRO A 196 -19.62 -1.86 16.41
N GLY A 197 -20.22 -2.31 17.53
CA GLY A 197 -19.47 -2.82 18.69
C GLY A 197 -18.71 -4.13 18.47
N THR A 198 -18.93 -4.84 17.36
CA THR A 198 -18.21 -6.08 17.02
C THR A 198 -17.05 -5.83 16.05
N LEU A 199 -16.82 -4.59 15.63
CA LEU A 199 -15.73 -4.27 14.72
C LEU A 199 -14.42 -4.14 15.52
N ARG A 200 -13.39 -4.87 15.10
CA ARG A 200 -12.03 -4.69 15.61
C ARG A 200 -11.12 -4.22 14.50
N PHE A 201 -10.59 -3.01 14.66
CA PHE A 201 -9.80 -2.34 13.63
C PHE A 201 -8.31 -2.66 13.75
N ILE A 202 -7.68 -2.81 12.58
CA ILE A 202 -6.24 -3.02 12.42
C ILE A 202 -5.73 -1.95 11.46
N GLU A 203 -4.88 -1.05 11.92
CA GLU A 203 -4.32 0.03 11.09
C GLU A 203 -2.94 -0.38 10.58
N VAL A 204 -2.77 -0.47 9.25
CA VAL A 204 -1.48 -0.81 8.64
C VAL A 204 -0.79 0.44 8.11
N HIS A 205 0.09 0.98 8.92
CA HIS A 205 0.98 2.08 8.57
C HIS A 205 2.21 1.50 7.87
N TRP A 206 2.47 1.88 6.62
CA TRP A 206 3.58 1.30 5.84
C TRP A 206 4.43 2.32 5.09
N ASP A 207 5.71 2.02 4.94
CA ASP A 207 6.68 2.90 4.28
C ASP A 207 6.51 2.85 2.75
N GLY A 208 5.55 3.60 2.23
CA GLY A 208 5.39 3.85 0.77
C GLY A 208 6.45 4.79 0.19
N GLY A 209 7.26 5.43 1.06
CA GLY A 209 8.26 6.43 0.73
C GLY A 209 7.67 7.82 0.48
N ASP A 210 8.31 8.87 1.00
CA ASP A 210 8.01 10.29 0.70
C ASP A 210 9.19 10.89 -0.07
N THR A 211 9.38 10.47 -1.32
CA THR A 211 10.38 11.10 -2.21
C THR A 211 9.77 11.34 -3.59
N THR A 212 10.50 12.05 -4.45
CA THR A 212 10.14 12.23 -5.87
C THR A 212 10.04 10.91 -6.65
N SER A 213 10.53 9.80 -6.07
CA SER A 213 10.39 8.42 -6.57
C SER A 213 9.42 7.56 -5.74
N ALA A 214 8.67 8.16 -4.81
CA ALA A 214 7.72 7.50 -3.90
C ALA A 214 6.79 6.54 -4.63
N TRP A 215 6.26 6.97 -5.79
CA TRP A 215 5.32 6.17 -6.55
C TRP A 215 5.88 4.83 -7.01
N ASN A 216 7.07 4.84 -7.59
CA ASN A 216 7.73 3.62 -8.06
C ASN A 216 8.17 2.75 -6.88
N ARG A 217 8.53 3.38 -5.76
CA ARG A 217 8.83 2.68 -4.52
C ARG A 217 7.59 1.98 -3.98
N ALA A 218 6.47 2.68 -3.82
CA ALA A 218 5.21 2.16 -3.31
C ALA A 218 4.73 0.92 -4.08
N GLN A 219 4.91 0.90 -5.39
CA GLN A 219 4.61 -0.27 -6.23
C GLN A 219 5.49 -1.48 -5.95
N TYR A 220 6.78 -1.23 -5.74
CA TYR A 220 7.75 -2.26 -5.46
C TYR A 220 7.61 -2.76 -4.01
N SER A 221 7.53 -1.86 -3.04
CA SER A 221 7.41 -2.17 -1.62
C SER A 221 6.05 -2.73 -1.24
N GLY A 222 4.99 -2.31 -1.93
CA GLY A 222 3.62 -2.74 -1.64
C GLY A 222 3.47 -4.25 -1.58
N GLN A 223 4.12 -5.00 -2.48
CA GLN A 223 4.05 -6.46 -2.44
C GLN A 223 4.71 -7.08 -1.21
N PHE A 224 5.87 -6.56 -0.80
CA PHE A 224 6.56 -7.03 0.41
C PHE A 224 5.76 -6.73 1.67
N VAL A 225 5.20 -5.51 1.74
CA VAL A 225 4.29 -5.12 2.81
C VAL A 225 3.07 -6.05 2.83
N GLY A 226 2.51 -6.37 1.66
CA GLY A 226 1.41 -7.32 1.53
C GLY A 226 1.75 -8.70 2.10
N LEU A 227 2.97 -9.20 1.88
CA LEU A 227 3.45 -10.45 2.48
C LEU A 227 3.64 -10.36 4.00
N GLY A 228 4.09 -9.21 4.53
CA GLY A 228 4.12 -8.96 5.97
C GLY A 228 2.72 -9.01 6.58
N VAL A 229 1.75 -8.32 5.96
CA VAL A 229 0.34 -8.35 6.39
C VAL A 229 -0.27 -9.76 6.22
N ARG A 230 0.19 -10.55 5.26
CA ARG A 230 -0.21 -11.95 5.11
C ARG A 230 0.25 -12.80 6.29
N GLN A 231 1.47 -12.57 6.79
CA GLN A 231 1.92 -13.20 8.03
C GLN A 231 0.97 -12.84 9.18
N LEU A 232 0.64 -11.56 9.35
CA LEU A 232 -0.30 -11.12 10.39
C LEU A 232 -1.64 -11.86 10.30
N LEU A 233 -2.27 -11.92 9.13
CA LEU A 233 -3.55 -12.61 8.97
C LEU A 233 -3.42 -14.13 9.21
N SER A 234 -2.30 -14.74 8.85
CA SER A 234 -2.06 -16.16 9.13
C SER A 234 -1.94 -16.44 10.62
N GLU A 235 -1.25 -15.55 11.35
CA GLU A 235 -1.09 -15.67 12.80
C GLU A 235 -2.37 -15.31 13.56
N ILE A 236 -3.18 -14.37 13.06
CA ILE A 236 -4.54 -14.11 13.60
C ILE A 236 -5.38 -15.38 13.50
N ARG A 237 -5.39 -16.04 12.34
CA ARG A 237 -6.12 -17.29 12.15
C ARG A 237 -5.66 -18.39 13.10
N ALA A 238 -4.36 -18.45 13.37
CA ALA A 238 -3.78 -19.44 14.28
C ALA A 238 -4.11 -19.14 15.76
N ALA A 239 -4.23 -17.85 16.12
CA ALA A 239 -4.52 -17.42 17.48
C ALA A 239 -6.02 -17.33 17.82
N ASP A 240 -6.88 -17.13 16.82
CA ASP A 240 -8.33 -16.98 16.96
C ASP A 240 -9.03 -18.35 17.03
N PRO A 241 -9.82 -18.65 18.09
CA PRO A 241 -10.61 -19.87 18.17
C PRO A 241 -11.57 -20.09 16.99
N LYS A 242 -12.06 -19.02 16.34
CA LYS A 242 -12.88 -19.12 15.12
C LYS A 242 -12.07 -19.41 13.87
N GLY A 243 -10.76 -19.17 13.89
CA GLY A 243 -9.84 -19.41 12.79
C GLY A 243 -10.35 -18.86 11.46
N ALA A 244 -10.53 -19.74 10.47
CA ALA A 244 -10.93 -19.38 9.11
C ALA A 244 -12.37 -18.82 9.01
N ALA A 245 -13.25 -19.16 9.97
CA ALA A 245 -14.64 -18.70 9.97
C ALA A 245 -14.79 -17.21 10.31
N ARG A 246 -13.72 -16.57 10.79
CA ARG A 246 -13.72 -15.15 11.13
C ARG A 246 -13.83 -14.27 9.87
N PRO A 247 -14.82 -13.36 9.77
CA PRO A 247 -14.90 -12.46 8.64
C PRO A 247 -13.76 -11.43 8.64
N ILE A 248 -13.11 -11.26 7.48
CA ILE A 248 -12.09 -10.24 7.25
C ILE A 248 -12.63 -9.19 6.30
N ARG A 249 -12.50 -7.92 6.70
CA ARG A 249 -12.80 -6.75 5.87
C ARG A 249 -11.52 -5.95 5.70
N ILE A 250 -11.18 -5.59 4.48
CA ILE A 250 -9.98 -4.82 4.16
C ILE A 250 -10.45 -3.57 3.43
N VAL A 251 -10.09 -2.39 3.92
CA VAL A 251 -10.34 -1.13 3.24
C VAL A 251 -8.99 -0.54 2.86
N THR A 252 -8.82 -0.25 1.58
CA THR A 252 -7.59 0.32 1.07
C THR A 252 -7.86 1.48 0.14
N HIS A 253 -6.89 2.38 0.03
CA HIS A 253 -6.93 3.48 -0.93
C HIS A 253 -5.65 3.54 -1.79
N SER A 254 -5.78 3.99 -3.04
CA SER A 254 -4.65 4.26 -3.94
C SER A 254 -3.66 3.08 -4.01
N SER A 255 -2.38 3.31 -3.74
CA SER A 255 -1.32 2.30 -3.83
C SER A 255 -1.40 1.21 -2.76
N GLY A 256 -2.26 1.35 -1.74
CA GLY A 256 -2.55 0.26 -0.82
C GLY A 256 -3.17 -0.95 -1.56
N ALA A 257 -3.70 -0.75 -2.77
CA ALA A 257 -4.11 -1.83 -3.66
C ALA A 257 -2.94 -2.77 -4.05
N PHE A 258 -1.69 -2.29 -4.14
CA PHE A 258 -0.53 -3.18 -4.31
C PHE A 258 -0.26 -4.02 -3.07
N VAL A 259 -0.48 -3.45 -1.88
CA VAL A 259 -0.41 -4.17 -0.60
C VAL A 259 -1.48 -5.26 -0.56
N ALA A 260 -2.72 -4.94 -0.92
CA ALA A 260 -3.80 -5.92 -1.02
C ALA A 260 -3.51 -7.02 -2.07
N GLY A 261 -2.91 -6.67 -3.21
CA GLY A 261 -2.44 -7.63 -4.21
C GLY A 261 -1.38 -8.58 -3.66
N GLY A 262 -0.36 -8.04 -2.98
CA GLY A 262 0.67 -8.87 -2.35
C GLY A 262 0.14 -9.72 -1.19
N LEU A 263 -0.87 -9.23 -0.47
CA LEU A 263 -1.54 -9.93 0.62
C LEU A 263 -2.29 -11.16 0.13
N LEU A 264 -3.06 -11.06 -0.95
CA LEU A 264 -3.99 -12.11 -1.39
C LEU A 264 -3.54 -12.90 -2.63
N GLY A 265 -2.69 -12.32 -3.45
CA GLY A 265 -2.31 -12.86 -4.74
C GLY A 265 -0.92 -13.48 -4.77
N ASP A 266 -0.45 -13.82 -5.95
CA ASP A 266 0.92 -14.23 -6.13
C ASP A 266 1.87 -13.03 -6.09
N SER A 267 2.73 -13.00 -5.08
CA SER A 267 3.78 -11.97 -4.99
C SER A 267 5.08 -12.38 -5.67
N ARG A 268 5.17 -13.59 -6.23
CA ARG A 268 6.40 -14.14 -6.83
C ARG A 268 6.95 -13.31 -7.98
N LEU A 269 6.07 -12.62 -8.70
CA LEU A 269 6.43 -11.79 -9.84
C LEU A 269 6.05 -10.33 -9.55
N PRO A 270 6.89 -9.56 -8.82
CA PRO A 270 6.76 -8.12 -8.80
C PRO A 270 6.72 -7.57 -10.22
N ASN A 271 5.78 -6.65 -10.49
CA ASN A 271 5.55 -6.05 -11.82
C ASN A 271 6.89 -5.82 -12.54
N GLY A 272 7.19 -6.70 -13.51
CA GLY A 272 8.57 -6.96 -13.98
C GLY A 272 9.25 -5.78 -14.67
N THR A 273 8.48 -4.79 -15.09
CA THR A 273 8.95 -3.52 -15.68
C THR A 273 9.57 -2.60 -14.63
N PHE A 274 9.00 -2.50 -13.42
CA PHE A 274 9.56 -1.65 -12.35
C PHE A 274 10.89 -2.16 -11.85
N TRP A 275 10.94 -3.48 -11.70
CA TRP A 275 12.13 -4.21 -11.36
C TRP A 275 13.34 -3.83 -12.23
N ARG A 276 13.22 -3.91 -13.55
CA ARG A 276 14.35 -3.66 -14.47
C ARG A 276 14.93 -2.26 -14.33
N THR A 277 14.07 -1.28 -14.01
CA THR A 277 14.46 0.13 -13.91
C THR A 277 15.20 0.44 -12.60
N PHE A 278 14.82 -0.20 -11.49
CA PHE A 278 15.41 0.09 -10.16
C PHE A 278 16.46 -0.92 -9.70
N SER A 279 16.57 -2.07 -10.37
CA SER A 279 17.57 -3.08 -10.02
C SER A 279 18.95 -2.83 -10.60
N GLY A 280 19.15 -1.83 -11.47
CA GLY A 280 20.38 -1.65 -12.26
C GLY A 280 21.69 -1.70 -11.48
N SER A 281 21.75 -1.19 -10.24
CA SER A 281 22.94 -1.26 -9.38
C SER A 281 23.14 -2.61 -8.69
N CYS A 282 22.08 -3.41 -8.55
CA CYS A 282 22.08 -4.78 -8.04
C CYS A 282 21.70 -5.80 -9.13
N ALA A 283 21.88 -5.43 -10.40
CA ALA A 283 21.54 -6.22 -11.58
C ALA A 283 22.72 -7.13 -11.91
N GLY A 284 22.95 -8.10 -11.04
CA GLY A 284 23.89 -9.21 -11.19
C GLY A 284 23.25 -10.41 -10.52
N ARG A 285 23.37 -11.58 -11.13
CA ARG A 285 22.56 -12.78 -10.82
C ARG A 285 22.55 -13.11 -9.30
N PRO A 286 21.40 -13.50 -8.71
CA PRO A 286 21.27 -13.82 -7.28
C PRO A 286 22.17 -14.98 -6.82
N ALA A 287 22.64 -15.82 -7.74
CA ALA A 287 23.44 -17.00 -7.43
C ALA A 287 24.92 -16.72 -7.08
N SER A 288 25.44 -15.52 -7.33
CA SER A 288 26.86 -15.22 -7.10
C SER A 288 27.12 -13.79 -6.64
N LEU A 289 26.40 -13.31 -5.62
CA LEU A 289 26.96 -12.20 -4.84
C LEU A 289 28.18 -12.75 -4.09
N ASP A 290 29.35 -12.50 -4.68
CA ASP A 290 30.64 -12.64 -4.03
C ASP A 290 30.58 -12.03 -2.62
N ALA A 291 31.24 -12.65 -1.64
CA ALA A 291 31.26 -12.15 -0.26
C ALA A 291 31.66 -10.66 -0.20
N ALA A 292 32.55 -10.24 -1.12
CA ALA A 292 32.98 -8.86 -1.29
C ALA A 292 31.87 -7.88 -1.69
N ILE A 293 30.82 -8.31 -2.42
CA ILE A 293 29.68 -7.44 -2.78
C ILE A 293 28.70 -7.33 -1.61
N LYS A 294 28.52 -8.40 -0.82
CA LYS A 294 27.70 -8.36 0.40
C LYS A 294 28.24 -7.34 1.40
N ASP A 295 29.57 -7.26 1.54
CA ASP A 295 30.22 -6.29 2.43
C ASP A 295 30.23 -4.86 1.87
N ARG A 296 30.35 -4.68 0.54
CA ARG A 296 30.43 -3.35 -0.08
C ARG A 296 29.08 -2.70 -0.36
N MET A 297 28.02 -3.49 -0.51
CA MET A 297 26.68 -3.04 -0.91
C MET A 297 25.59 -3.78 -0.12
N PRO A 298 25.46 -3.51 1.20
CA PRO A 298 24.46 -4.15 2.05
C PRO A 298 23.02 -3.96 1.54
N GLU A 299 22.74 -2.85 0.83
CA GLU A 299 21.46 -2.64 0.14
C GLU A 299 21.18 -3.68 -0.95
N CYS A 300 22.21 -4.17 -1.63
CA CYS A 300 22.05 -5.22 -2.64
C CYS A 300 21.83 -6.56 -1.98
N ALA A 301 22.48 -6.84 -0.85
CA ALA A 301 22.20 -8.04 -0.07
C ALA A 301 20.76 -8.06 0.45
N ASP A 302 20.24 -6.93 0.93
CA ASP A 302 18.86 -6.81 1.40
C ASP A 302 17.83 -6.86 0.25
N ASN A 303 18.18 -6.32 -0.92
CA ASN A 303 17.40 -6.49 -2.14
C ASN A 303 17.37 -7.94 -2.61
N VAL A 304 18.54 -8.57 -2.74
CA VAL A 304 18.72 -10.00 -3.06
C VAL A 304 17.95 -10.84 -2.08
N TRP A 305 17.98 -10.47 -0.82
CA TRP A 305 17.21 -11.11 0.20
C TRP A 305 15.70 -10.94 0.02
N ALA A 306 15.20 -9.72 -0.15
CA ALA A 306 13.78 -9.49 -0.36
C ALA A 306 13.31 -10.27 -1.60
N ARG A 307 14.15 -10.29 -2.65
CA ARG A 307 13.97 -11.15 -3.82
C ARG A 307 13.99 -12.62 -3.45
N LEU A 308 14.89 -13.12 -2.60
CA LEU A 308 14.87 -14.50 -2.11
C LEU A 308 13.61 -14.79 -1.30
N GLN A 309 13.07 -13.84 -0.53
CA GLN A 309 11.76 -14.00 0.07
C GLN A 309 10.63 -14.14 -0.96
N LEU A 310 10.76 -13.50 -2.13
CA LEU A 310 9.85 -13.66 -3.28
C LEU A 310 10.22 -14.83 -4.22
N ALA A 311 11.46 -15.33 -4.19
CA ALA A 311 12.03 -16.29 -5.14
C ALA A 311 12.24 -17.68 -4.53
N GLN A 312 12.43 -17.81 -3.21
CA GLN A 312 12.23 -19.05 -2.45
C GLN A 312 10.76 -19.52 -2.50
N GLN A 313 9.88 -18.64 -2.97
CA GLN A 313 8.51 -18.95 -3.38
C GLN A 313 8.41 -19.58 -4.79
N VAL A 314 9.47 -19.46 -5.59
CA VAL A 314 9.55 -19.87 -7.01
C VAL A 314 10.45 -21.11 -7.17
N GLU A 315 11.47 -21.28 -6.32
CA GLU A 315 12.39 -22.43 -6.37
C GLU A 315 11.78 -23.70 -5.73
N PRO A 316 11.83 -24.86 -6.40
CA PRO A 316 11.40 -26.13 -5.83
C PRO A 316 12.22 -26.51 -4.57
N GLY A 317 11.54 -26.76 -3.44
CA GLY A 317 12.16 -27.27 -2.20
C GLY A 317 12.58 -26.21 -1.17
N GLY A 318 12.30 -24.93 -1.40
CA GLY A 318 12.38 -23.90 -0.34
C GLY A 318 11.36 -24.15 0.79
N PRO A 319 11.54 -23.54 1.98
CA PRO A 319 10.50 -23.57 3.01
C PRO A 319 9.18 -23.07 2.41
N PRO A 320 8.04 -23.67 2.79
CA PRO A 320 6.77 -23.36 2.17
C PRO A 320 6.48 -21.86 2.33
N LEU A 321 6.02 -21.27 1.22
CA LEU A 321 5.40 -19.96 1.15
C LEU A 321 4.58 -19.65 2.41
N ILE A 322 4.61 -18.40 2.88
CA ILE A 322 3.48 -17.93 3.71
C ILE A 322 2.25 -18.09 2.80
N PRO A 323 1.38 -19.06 3.11
CA PRO A 323 0.28 -19.37 2.22
C PRO A 323 -0.64 -18.15 2.16
N PRO A 324 -1.30 -17.89 1.02
CA PRO A 324 -2.37 -16.90 0.96
C PRO A 324 -3.34 -17.12 2.12
N PRO A 325 -3.87 -16.04 2.73
CA PRO A 325 -4.76 -16.18 3.86
C PRO A 325 -6.01 -16.97 3.41
N ALA A 326 -6.31 -18.07 4.10
CA ALA A 326 -7.50 -18.86 3.82
C ALA A 326 -8.52 -18.65 4.94
N TYR A 327 -9.42 -17.72 4.68
CA TYR A 327 -10.61 -17.41 5.47
C TYR A 327 -11.86 -17.69 4.62
N ASP A 328 -12.99 -17.88 5.28
CA ASP A 328 -14.25 -18.21 4.61
C ASP A 328 -14.90 -16.98 3.94
N ASP A 329 -14.59 -15.77 4.42
CA ASP A 329 -15.11 -14.50 3.89
C ASP A 329 -14.07 -13.36 4.00
N ILE A 330 -13.39 -13.08 2.88
CA ILE A 330 -12.49 -11.94 2.74
C ILE A 330 -13.14 -10.94 1.78
N ARG A 331 -13.29 -9.69 2.21
CA ARG A 331 -13.72 -8.59 1.33
C ARG A 331 -12.72 -7.48 1.33
N ILE A 332 -12.47 -6.92 0.15
CA ILE A 332 -11.65 -5.72 0.00
C ILE A 332 -12.47 -4.62 -0.64
N LEU A 333 -12.60 -3.48 0.04
CA LEU A 333 -13.01 -2.22 -0.55
C LEU A 333 -11.77 -1.44 -0.97
N MET A 334 -11.57 -1.32 -2.27
CA MET A 334 -10.48 -0.55 -2.86
C MET A 334 -11.02 0.78 -3.40
N LEU A 335 -10.66 1.85 -2.71
CA LEU A 335 -11.00 3.21 -3.09
C LEU A 335 -9.89 3.76 -3.99
N ALA A 336 -10.24 4.10 -5.24
CA ALA A 336 -9.33 4.65 -6.23
C ALA A 336 -8.08 3.77 -6.38
N ALA A 337 -8.30 2.48 -6.69
CA ALA A 337 -7.25 1.47 -6.71
C ALA A 337 -6.14 1.83 -7.72
N ALA A 338 -4.98 2.28 -7.23
CA ALA A 338 -3.89 2.70 -8.08
C ALA A 338 -3.01 1.52 -8.49
N THR A 339 -3.58 0.53 -9.19
CA THR A 339 -2.91 -0.71 -9.56
C THR A 339 -3.47 -1.20 -10.90
N PRO A 340 -2.77 -2.06 -11.65
CA PRO A 340 -3.36 -2.65 -12.85
C PRO A 340 -4.23 -3.86 -12.47
N ALA A 341 -5.19 -4.24 -13.32
CA ALA A 341 -6.07 -5.40 -13.07
C ALA A 341 -5.30 -6.72 -12.84
N GLN A 342 -4.14 -6.83 -13.49
CA GLN A 342 -3.20 -7.95 -13.45
C GLN A 342 -2.66 -8.21 -12.03
N THR A 343 -2.72 -7.23 -11.14
CA THR A 343 -2.42 -7.43 -9.72
C THR A 343 -3.32 -8.50 -9.09
N PHE A 344 -4.56 -8.65 -9.57
CA PHE A 344 -5.53 -9.60 -9.04
C PHE A 344 -5.88 -10.73 -10.01
N THR A 345 -5.63 -10.58 -11.31
CA THR A 345 -5.88 -11.63 -12.31
C THR A 345 -4.62 -12.42 -12.68
N GLY A 346 -3.43 -11.86 -12.41
CA GLY A 346 -2.16 -12.40 -12.89
C GLY A 346 -1.87 -12.03 -14.35
N GLY A 347 -0.69 -12.42 -14.84
CA GLY A 347 -0.21 -12.09 -16.19
C GLY A 347 -0.74 -12.96 -17.34
N GLY A 348 -1.89 -13.62 -17.16
CA GLY A 348 -2.41 -14.63 -18.09
C GLY A 348 -1.60 -15.94 -18.12
N PRO A 349 -2.14 -17.01 -18.73
CA PRO A 349 -1.41 -18.27 -18.91
C PRO A 349 -0.18 -18.08 -19.80
N PRO A 350 0.95 -18.79 -19.55
CA PRO A 350 1.16 -19.82 -18.52
C PRO A 350 1.63 -19.26 -17.16
N LYS A 351 1.57 -17.95 -16.93
CA LYS A 351 2.28 -17.25 -15.84
C LYS A 351 1.40 -16.70 -14.72
N ALA A 352 0.13 -17.08 -14.61
CA ALA A 352 -0.75 -16.47 -13.63
C ALA A 352 -0.74 -17.23 -12.30
N ALA A 353 -0.39 -16.54 -11.21
CA ALA A 353 -1.28 -16.61 -10.08
C ALA A 353 -1.69 -15.17 -9.75
N GLY A 354 -2.94 -14.83 -10.06
CA GLY A 354 -3.57 -13.60 -9.59
C GLY A 354 -3.92 -13.78 -8.11
N LEU A 355 -5.18 -13.51 -7.74
CA LEU A 355 -5.75 -13.90 -6.46
C LEU A 355 -5.56 -15.42 -6.21
N MET A 356 -4.92 -15.74 -5.09
CA MET A 356 -4.68 -17.09 -4.60
C MET A 356 -5.43 -17.40 -3.30
N ALA A 357 -5.70 -16.38 -2.48
CA ALA A 357 -6.52 -16.50 -1.28
C ALA A 357 -7.95 -16.87 -1.66
N PRO A 358 -8.56 -17.94 -1.10
CA PRO A 358 -9.91 -18.34 -1.46
C PRO A 358 -10.96 -17.34 -0.96
N ASN A 359 -12.16 -17.41 -1.54
CA ASN A 359 -13.35 -16.68 -1.08
C ASN A 359 -13.19 -15.15 -0.99
N VAL A 360 -12.38 -14.56 -1.88
CA VAL A 360 -12.16 -13.11 -1.92
C VAL A 360 -13.22 -12.40 -2.77
N GLN A 361 -13.81 -11.34 -2.22
CA GLN A 361 -14.66 -10.40 -2.95
C GLN A 361 -13.98 -9.02 -3.02
N LEU A 362 -13.85 -8.49 -4.24
CA LEU A 362 -13.28 -7.17 -4.50
C LEU A 362 -14.40 -6.17 -4.77
N PHE A 363 -14.37 -5.03 -4.08
CA PHE A 363 -15.22 -3.88 -4.31
C PHE A 363 -14.30 -2.75 -4.80
N VAL A 364 -14.43 -2.37 -6.06
CA VAL A 364 -13.56 -1.40 -6.74
C VAL A 364 -14.34 -0.13 -6.98
N SER A 365 -13.89 0.99 -6.43
CA SER A 365 -14.35 2.29 -6.91
C SER A 365 -13.58 2.69 -8.17
N VAL A 366 -14.31 3.15 -9.18
CA VAL A 366 -13.74 3.74 -10.39
C VAL A 366 -14.15 5.20 -10.46
N ASN A 367 -13.16 6.10 -10.42
CA ASN A 367 -13.35 7.52 -10.63
C ASN A 367 -12.60 7.96 -11.88
N ARG A 368 -13.33 8.14 -12.99
CA ARG A 368 -12.74 8.58 -14.27
C ARG A 368 -12.15 10.00 -14.19
N SER A 369 -12.58 10.77 -13.22
CA SER A 369 -12.09 12.13 -12.97
C SER A 369 -10.90 12.16 -12.00
N ASP A 370 -10.43 11.02 -11.48
CA ASP A 370 -9.22 10.99 -10.64
C ASP A 370 -7.99 11.32 -11.49
N GLU A 371 -7.65 12.59 -11.52
CA GLU A 371 -6.52 13.15 -12.24
C GLU A 371 -5.16 12.60 -11.74
N ALA A 372 -5.07 12.17 -10.48
CA ALA A 372 -3.83 11.61 -9.93
C ALA A 372 -3.58 10.19 -10.46
N ILE A 373 -4.62 9.36 -10.54
CA ILE A 373 -4.54 8.01 -11.10
C ILE A 373 -4.48 8.04 -12.63
N ASN A 374 -5.21 8.96 -13.25
CA ASN A 374 -5.14 9.21 -14.70
C ASN A 374 -3.85 9.93 -15.14
N LYS A 375 -3.07 10.44 -14.18
CA LYS A 375 -1.76 11.11 -14.38
C LYS A 375 -1.87 12.23 -15.40
N SER A 376 -2.86 13.11 -15.21
CA SER A 376 -3.27 14.22 -16.08
C SER A 376 -2.23 14.63 -17.12
N GLY A 377 -2.43 14.20 -18.37
CA GLY A 377 -1.61 14.55 -19.53
C GLY A 377 -0.65 13.47 -20.02
N PHE A 378 -0.30 12.48 -19.20
CA PHE A 378 0.53 11.34 -19.64
C PHE A 378 -0.30 10.07 -19.90
N GLY A 379 -1.51 10.02 -19.35
CA GLY A 379 -2.39 8.86 -19.38
C GLY A 379 -2.06 7.84 -18.30
N PRO A 380 -3.02 6.99 -17.89
CA PRO A 380 -2.81 6.05 -16.79
C PRO A 380 -1.86 4.89 -17.14
N THR A 381 -1.54 4.70 -18.43
CA THR A 381 -0.70 3.62 -18.98
C THR A 381 0.71 4.04 -19.40
N THR A 382 1.17 5.26 -19.07
CA THR A 382 2.49 5.73 -19.52
C THR A 382 3.61 4.84 -18.97
N PRO A 383 4.55 4.36 -19.81
CA PRO A 383 5.59 3.41 -19.39
C PRO A 383 6.46 3.87 -18.21
N PHE A 384 6.65 5.18 -18.03
CA PHE A 384 7.49 5.74 -16.98
C PHE A 384 6.76 6.03 -15.67
N THR A 385 5.42 5.97 -15.66
CA THR A 385 4.56 6.30 -14.52
C THR A 385 3.77 5.09 -14.02
N SER A 386 4.01 3.91 -14.60
CA SER A 386 3.35 2.63 -14.32
C SER A 386 1.98 2.47 -14.93
N ASP A 387 1.40 1.28 -14.80
CA ASP A 387 -0.01 1.04 -15.06
C ASP A 387 -0.77 1.06 -13.72
N THR A 388 -1.71 1.97 -13.54
CA THR A 388 -2.47 2.14 -12.28
C THR A 388 -3.96 2.34 -12.52
N THR A 389 -4.45 1.78 -13.61
CA THR A 389 -5.74 2.13 -14.19
C THR A 389 -6.97 1.56 -13.46
N LEU A 390 -6.83 0.57 -12.57
CA LEU A 390 -7.99 -0.17 -12.03
C LEU A 390 -9.02 0.75 -11.36
N GLY A 391 -8.58 1.78 -10.64
CA GLY A 391 -9.43 2.76 -9.98
C GLY A 391 -9.88 3.94 -10.85
N ALA A 392 -9.49 3.99 -12.12
CA ALA A 392 -9.76 5.12 -13.02
C ALA A 392 -10.43 4.73 -14.34
N LEU A 393 -10.10 3.57 -14.89
CA LEU A 393 -10.64 3.09 -16.16
C LEU A 393 -11.64 1.96 -15.93
N LYS A 394 -12.86 2.16 -16.44
CA LYS A 394 -13.92 1.14 -16.47
C LYS A 394 -13.43 -0.14 -17.14
N ASP A 395 -12.70 -0.03 -18.25
CA ASP A 395 -12.28 -1.18 -19.05
C ASP A 395 -11.35 -2.12 -18.27
N ASP A 396 -10.52 -1.59 -17.38
CA ASP A 396 -9.62 -2.39 -16.55
C ASP A 396 -10.34 -3.06 -15.39
N TYR A 397 -11.31 -2.38 -14.77
CA TYR A 397 -12.26 -3.06 -13.87
C TYR A 397 -13.00 -4.18 -14.60
N CYS A 398 -13.49 -3.93 -15.81
CA CYS A 398 -14.21 -4.95 -16.58
C CYS A 398 -13.30 -6.10 -17.03
N SER A 399 -12.03 -5.81 -17.32
CA SER A 399 -11.01 -6.84 -17.56
C SER A 399 -10.83 -7.72 -16.31
N LEU A 400 -10.69 -7.11 -15.13
CA LEU A 400 -10.66 -7.84 -13.85
C LEU A 400 -11.89 -8.73 -13.69
N GLN A 401 -13.10 -8.18 -13.84
CA GLN A 401 -14.34 -8.93 -13.67
C GLN A 401 -14.42 -10.12 -14.64
N ARG A 402 -14.20 -9.91 -15.95
CA ARG A 402 -14.23 -10.97 -16.96
C ARG A 402 -13.24 -12.09 -16.67
N ASN A 403 -12.03 -11.77 -16.22
CA ASN A 403 -11.03 -12.78 -15.86
C ASN A 403 -11.48 -13.62 -14.66
N LEU A 404 -12.10 -13.01 -13.64
CA LEU A 404 -12.63 -13.76 -12.49
C LEU A 404 -13.84 -14.61 -12.89
N ASP A 405 -14.74 -14.08 -13.73
CA ASP A 405 -15.89 -14.85 -14.23
C ASP A 405 -15.46 -16.03 -15.11
N GLN A 406 -14.43 -15.86 -15.95
CA GLN A 406 -13.83 -16.95 -16.71
C GLN A 406 -13.21 -18.02 -15.80
N ARG A 407 -12.50 -17.62 -14.74
CA ARG A 407 -11.97 -18.58 -13.75
C ARG A 407 -13.09 -19.37 -13.08
N ARG A 408 -14.19 -18.71 -12.73
CA ARG A 408 -15.36 -19.35 -12.13
C ARG A 408 -16.09 -20.30 -13.08
N SER A 409 -16.20 -19.96 -14.36
CA SER A 409 -16.81 -20.86 -15.34
C SER A 409 -15.97 -22.11 -15.58
N GLN A 410 -14.63 -22.00 -15.47
CA GLN A 410 -13.70 -23.12 -15.54
C GLN A 410 -13.60 -23.92 -14.24
N ASN A 411 -13.81 -23.27 -13.09
CA ASN A 411 -13.79 -23.87 -11.77
C ASN A 411 -14.94 -23.30 -10.92
N PRO A 412 -16.11 -23.97 -10.87
CA PRO A 412 -17.26 -23.51 -10.10
C PRO A 412 -17.02 -23.39 -8.59
N ALA A 413 -15.96 -24.02 -8.05
CA ALA A 413 -15.57 -23.87 -6.65
C ALA A 413 -14.78 -22.57 -6.39
N ASP A 414 -14.29 -21.90 -7.43
CA ASP A 414 -13.71 -20.56 -7.33
C ASP A 414 -14.83 -19.58 -6.94
N LYS A 415 -14.69 -18.91 -5.80
CA LYS A 415 -15.65 -17.94 -5.28
C LYS A 415 -15.20 -16.49 -5.45
N HIS A 416 -14.12 -16.23 -6.20
CA HIS A 416 -13.63 -14.88 -6.41
C HIS A 416 -14.62 -14.02 -7.17
N ARG A 417 -14.88 -12.81 -6.69
CA ARG A 417 -15.77 -11.86 -7.38
C ARG A 417 -15.20 -10.45 -7.35
N ALA A 418 -15.59 -9.66 -8.35
CA ALA A 418 -15.33 -8.23 -8.37
C ALA A 418 -16.63 -7.47 -8.63
N TYR A 419 -16.80 -6.36 -7.91
CA TYR A 419 -17.91 -5.44 -8.01
C TYR A 419 -17.35 -4.04 -8.23
N GLY A 420 -17.82 -3.37 -9.28
CA GLY A 420 -17.34 -2.07 -9.70
C GLY A 420 -18.42 -1.03 -9.47
N PHE A 421 -18.00 0.09 -8.90
CA PHE A 421 -18.89 1.20 -8.55
C PHE A 421 -18.34 2.45 -9.20
N GLU A 422 -19.18 3.18 -9.94
CA GLU A 422 -18.77 4.44 -10.55
C GLU A 422 -18.90 5.58 -9.55
N PHE A 423 -17.82 6.33 -9.37
CA PHE A 423 -17.78 7.51 -8.53
C PHE A 423 -17.58 8.71 -9.44
N THR A 424 -18.69 9.33 -9.88
CA THR A 424 -18.65 10.52 -10.73
C THR A 424 -18.67 11.78 -9.86
N ARG A 425 -17.54 12.12 -9.24
CA ARG A 425 -17.34 13.47 -8.68
C ARG A 425 -16.23 14.15 -9.45
N GLU A 426 -16.54 15.30 -10.05
CA GLU A 426 -15.48 16.19 -10.54
C GLU A 426 -14.57 16.51 -9.35
N ASP A 427 -13.25 16.35 -9.53
CA ASP A 427 -12.29 16.68 -8.49
C ASP A 427 -12.57 18.13 -8.04
N PRO A 428 -12.91 18.37 -6.75
CA PRO A 428 -13.18 19.72 -6.26
C PRO A 428 -11.96 20.64 -6.45
N ILE A 429 -10.77 20.04 -6.64
CA ILE A 429 -9.53 20.72 -6.96
C ILE A 429 -9.17 20.35 -8.40
N PRO A 430 -9.71 21.06 -9.42
CA PRO A 430 -9.31 20.78 -10.80
C PRO A 430 -7.79 20.94 -10.93
N ARG A 431 -7.07 19.88 -11.31
CA ARG A 431 -5.61 19.92 -11.50
C ARG A 431 -5.28 20.43 -12.89
N GLY A 432 -5.65 21.68 -13.11
CA GLY A 432 -5.21 22.51 -14.22
C GLY A 432 -5.39 23.96 -13.81
N TRP A 433 -4.32 24.73 -13.76
CA TRP A 433 -4.34 26.13 -13.30
C TRP A 433 -5.31 27.03 -14.11
N TRP A 434 -5.80 26.58 -15.28
CA TRP A 434 -6.82 27.24 -16.09
C TRP A 434 -8.27 27.00 -15.62
N ARG A 435 -8.54 25.95 -14.85
CA ARG A 435 -9.85 25.71 -14.26
C ARG A 435 -9.87 26.35 -12.87
N ARG A 436 -10.66 27.42 -12.72
CA ARG A 436 -10.91 28.00 -11.39
C ARG A 436 -11.66 26.96 -10.55
N PRO A 437 -11.22 26.66 -9.32
CA PRO A 437 -11.98 25.80 -8.42
C PRO A 437 -13.40 26.36 -8.29
N THR A 438 -14.39 25.48 -8.35
CA THR A 438 -15.80 25.80 -8.18
C THR A 438 -16.14 25.80 -6.68
N GLY A 439 -17.35 26.26 -6.31
CA GLY A 439 -17.79 26.62 -4.95
C GLY A 439 -17.10 25.89 -3.79
N GLU A 440 -17.31 24.57 -3.66
CA GLU A 440 -16.75 23.75 -2.57
C GLU A 440 -15.22 23.68 -2.59
N GLY A 441 -14.61 23.60 -3.77
CA GLY A 441 -13.15 23.64 -3.94
C GLY A 441 -12.54 24.96 -3.47
N LYS A 442 -13.23 26.08 -3.68
CA LYS A 442 -12.82 27.38 -3.13
C LYS A 442 -12.96 27.43 -1.61
N ALA A 443 -14.06 26.92 -1.05
CA ALA A 443 -14.26 26.87 0.40
C ALA A 443 -13.21 25.99 1.08
N TRP A 444 -12.91 24.83 0.48
CA TRP A 444 -11.88 23.90 0.94
C TRP A 444 -10.48 24.51 0.88
N MET A 445 -10.12 25.20 -0.22
CA MET A 445 -8.86 25.94 -0.29
C MET A 445 -8.81 27.17 0.64
N ALA A 446 -9.94 27.84 0.87
CA ALA A 446 -10.04 29.00 1.75
C ALA A 446 -9.95 28.65 3.24
N ALA A 447 -10.29 27.41 3.61
CA ALA A 447 -10.19 26.91 4.99
C ALA A 447 -8.75 26.77 5.51
N ARG A 448 -7.73 27.11 4.71
CA ARG A 448 -6.30 27.06 5.07
C ARG A 448 -5.85 25.69 5.59
N ALA A 449 -6.44 24.60 5.08
CA ALA A 449 -5.84 23.27 5.24
C ALA A 449 -4.37 23.38 4.79
N SER A 450 -3.45 23.06 5.69
CA SER A 450 -2.02 23.01 5.41
C SER A 450 -1.75 22.17 4.16
N GLU A 451 -0.69 22.44 3.41
CA GLU A 451 -0.33 21.62 2.23
C GLU A 451 -0.24 20.12 2.60
N ASP A 452 0.13 19.82 3.85
CA ASP A 452 0.16 18.48 4.44
C ASP A 452 -1.25 17.88 4.64
N GLU A 453 -2.23 18.67 5.10
CA GLU A 453 -3.65 18.27 5.13
C GLU A 453 -4.19 18.09 3.71
N ARG A 454 -3.82 18.96 2.76
CA ARG A 454 -4.28 18.87 1.37
C ARG A 454 -3.77 17.63 0.62
N GLN A 455 -2.64 17.05 1.04
CA GLN A 455 -2.14 15.78 0.49
C GLN A 455 -2.72 14.54 1.19
N ALA A 456 -3.29 14.69 2.40
CA ALA A 456 -3.80 13.58 3.21
C ALA A 456 -5.25 13.16 2.85
N HIS A 457 -6.13 14.09 2.48
CA HIS A 457 -7.59 13.87 2.53
C HIS A 457 -8.27 13.16 1.34
N SER A 458 -7.56 12.31 0.61
CA SER A 458 -8.21 11.53 -0.46
C SER A 458 -9.13 10.43 0.09
N LEU A 459 -8.72 9.73 1.16
CA LEU A 459 -9.52 8.63 1.71
C LEU A 459 -10.87 9.11 2.30
N PRO A 460 -10.94 10.17 3.14
CA PRO A 460 -12.22 10.69 3.61
C PRO A 460 -13.17 11.07 2.49
N LEU A 461 -12.67 11.73 1.43
CA LEU A 461 -13.46 12.11 0.27
C LEU A 461 -14.11 10.90 -0.42
N TYR A 462 -13.35 9.82 -0.62
CA TYR A 462 -13.85 8.60 -1.26
C TYR A 462 -14.82 7.82 -0.38
N LEU A 463 -14.59 7.82 0.93
CA LEU A 463 -15.50 7.19 1.89
C LEU A 463 -16.80 7.97 2.05
N ASP A 464 -16.75 9.30 2.08
CA ASP A 464 -17.93 10.16 2.03
C ASP A 464 -18.75 9.78 0.80
N GLN A 465 -18.16 9.66 -0.38
CA GLN A 465 -18.91 9.23 -1.57
C GLN A 465 -19.48 7.81 -1.43
N ALA A 466 -18.73 6.88 -0.82
CA ALA A 466 -19.21 5.52 -0.59
C ALA A 466 -20.37 5.46 0.41
N ALA A 467 -20.51 6.49 1.26
CA ALA A 467 -21.55 6.65 2.28
C ALA A 467 -22.74 7.53 1.84
N PHE A 468 -22.49 8.62 1.14
CA PHE A 468 -23.47 9.66 0.79
C PHE A 468 -24.31 9.33 -0.44
N ASP A 469 -23.75 8.53 -1.33
CA ASP A 469 -24.30 8.41 -2.67
C ASP A 469 -25.27 7.21 -2.75
N ARG A 470 -26.11 7.14 -3.79
CA ARG A 470 -27.18 6.11 -3.98
C ARG A 470 -26.71 4.64 -3.87
N TYR A 471 -25.40 4.41 -3.75
CA TYR A 471 -24.69 3.18 -4.01
C TYR A 471 -24.60 2.23 -2.81
N ASP A 472 -24.85 2.73 -1.58
CA ASP A 472 -24.89 1.94 -0.33
C ASP A 472 -23.68 0.97 -0.16
N VAL A 473 -22.51 1.35 -0.71
CA VAL A 473 -21.37 0.42 -0.88
C VAL A 473 -20.82 -0.02 0.47
N LEU A 474 -20.72 0.90 1.43
CA LEU A 474 -20.27 0.56 2.78
C LEU A 474 -21.24 -0.39 3.48
N ASN A 475 -22.54 -0.26 3.27
CA ASN A 475 -23.52 -1.18 3.84
C ASN A 475 -23.41 -2.57 3.20
N LEU A 476 -23.30 -2.64 1.87
CA LEU A 476 -23.07 -3.88 1.13
C LEU A 476 -21.78 -4.58 1.61
N PHE A 477 -20.73 -3.80 1.79
CA PHE A 477 -19.43 -4.29 2.26
C PHE A 477 -19.49 -4.85 3.70
N MET A 478 -20.18 -4.15 4.60
CA MET A 478 -20.17 -4.49 6.04
C MET A 478 -21.20 -5.55 6.45
N ASN A 479 -22.42 -5.53 5.90
CA ASN A 479 -23.56 -6.14 6.58
C ASN A 479 -24.05 -7.48 6.03
N TYR A 480 -23.59 -7.90 4.86
CA TYR A 480 -24.10 -9.12 4.22
C TYR A 480 -23.17 -10.29 4.46
N SER A 481 -23.70 -11.51 4.40
CA SER A 481 -22.95 -12.75 4.66
C SER A 481 -22.09 -13.19 3.47
N GLY A 482 -22.47 -12.78 2.24
CA GLY A 482 -21.67 -13.01 1.04
C GLY A 482 -22.33 -12.45 -0.22
N ALA A 483 -21.62 -12.57 -1.33
CA ALA A 483 -22.06 -12.18 -2.66
C ALA A 483 -23.34 -12.88 -3.16
N ASP A 484 -23.64 -14.07 -2.62
CA ASP A 484 -24.81 -14.88 -2.97
C ASP A 484 -25.97 -14.68 -2.00
N ASP A 485 -25.81 -13.84 -0.98
CA ASP A 485 -26.88 -13.48 -0.07
C ASP A 485 -28.02 -12.85 -0.88
N PRO A 486 -29.24 -13.41 -0.89
CA PRO A 486 -30.33 -12.88 -1.69
C PRO A 486 -30.66 -11.42 -1.38
N ALA A 487 -30.48 -10.99 -0.13
CA ALA A 487 -30.69 -9.60 0.26
C ALA A 487 -29.55 -8.71 -0.28
N PHE A 488 -28.31 -9.20 -0.31
CA PHE A 488 -27.20 -8.51 -0.98
C PHE A 488 -27.49 -8.36 -2.48
N LEU A 489 -27.86 -9.44 -3.16
CA LEU A 489 -28.15 -9.41 -4.60
C LEU A 489 -29.34 -8.51 -4.94
N ALA A 490 -30.41 -8.57 -4.13
CA ALA A 490 -31.56 -7.69 -4.30
C ALA A 490 -31.18 -6.22 -4.11
N ARG A 491 -30.38 -5.90 -3.08
CA ARG A 491 -29.90 -4.53 -2.83
C ARG A 491 -28.96 -4.05 -3.92
N LEU A 492 -28.04 -4.92 -4.37
CA LEU A 492 -27.14 -4.67 -5.49
C LEU A 492 -27.95 -4.33 -6.74
N LYS A 493 -28.97 -5.14 -7.09
CA LYS A 493 -29.83 -4.91 -8.26
C LYS A 493 -30.69 -3.64 -8.15
N ALA A 494 -31.23 -3.35 -6.97
CA ALA A 494 -32.19 -2.26 -6.78
C ALA A 494 -31.55 -0.86 -6.78
N ASN A 495 -30.30 -0.74 -6.31
CA ASN A 495 -29.75 0.56 -5.89
C ASN A 495 -28.45 0.97 -6.58
N THR A 496 -27.82 0.15 -7.42
CA THR A 496 -26.46 0.48 -7.89
C THR A 496 -26.40 0.96 -9.33
N THR A 497 -25.84 2.16 -9.51
CA THR A 497 -25.03 2.52 -10.69
C THR A 497 -23.73 1.70 -10.65
N ARG A 498 -23.88 0.36 -10.62
CA ARG A 498 -22.78 -0.57 -10.86
C ARG A 498 -22.18 -0.19 -12.20
N LEU A 499 -20.86 -0.29 -12.34
CA LEU A 499 -20.23 -0.17 -13.65
C LEU A 499 -20.60 -1.41 -14.46
N PRO A 500 -21.50 -1.30 -15.46
CA PRO A 500 -21.89 -2.46 -16.24
C PRO A 500 -20.74 -2.81 -17.18
N CYS A 501 -20.32 -4.07 -17.24
CA CYS A 501 -19.36 -4.50 -18.24
C CYS A 501 -20.09 -4.99 -19.48
N ASP A 502 -19.51 -4.76 -20.66
CA ASP A 502 -20.13 -5.18 -21.91
C ASP A 502 -20.37 -6.70 -21.88
N GLY A 503 -21.63 -7.11 -22.08
CA GLY A 503 -22.06 -8.50 -22.02
C GLY A 503 -22.60 -8.96 -20.65
N ASP A 504 -22.64 -8.09 -19.63
CA ASP A 504 -23.45 -8.36 -18.43
C ASP A 504 -24.93 -8.41 -18.87
N ALA A 505 -25.61 -9.55 -18.71
CA ALA A 505 -27.05 -9.64 -18.92
C ALA A 505 -27.77 -8.79 -17.86
N GLU A 506 -28.59 -7.82 -18.29
CA GLU A 506 -29.37 -6.93 -17.41
C GLU A 506 -30.37 -7.65 -16.49
#